data_AF-A0A966QG44-F1
#
_entry.id   AF-A0A966QG44-F1
#
_cell.length_a   1.000
_cell.length_b   1.000
_cell.length_c   1.000
_cell.angle_alpha   90.00
_cell.angle_beta   90.00
_cell.angle_gamma   90.00
#
_symmetry.space_group_name_H-M   'P 1'
#
loop_
_entity.id
_entity.type
_entity.pdbx_description
1 polymer ?
#
loop_
_entity_poly.entity_id
_entity_poly.type
_entity_poly.pdbx_seq_one_letter_code
_entity_poly.pdbx_strand_id
1 'polypeptide(L)'
;RGGRRGPENVWGSAATGALLALAYPMPGAPKALLLLGFVASFAAKLGDTMGSEIGKRWGRHTVGITSLRPVPPGTDGAVSLEGTLASLGGAVLFGAIATALGLIPLAQLAGLSLVAWGATLLESLVGAELQPRLPWLSNEAVNGLMTLMAAALAMVLLG
;
A
#
# COMPACT_ATOMS: atom_id res chain seq x y z
N ARG A 1 19.88 3.27 -3.13
CA ARG A 1 19.23 2.08 -3.72
C ARG A 1 19.45 2.13 -5.24
N GLY A 2 20.20 1.20 -5.80
CA GLY A 2 20.53 1.16 -7.24
C GLY A 2 19.31 0.80 -8.08
N GLY A 3 19.01 1.62 -9.08
CA GLY A 3 17.78 1.59 -9.89
C GLY A 3 17.63 0.43 -10.88
N ARG A 4 18.11 -0.78 -10.58
CA ARG A 4 17.75 -1.97 -11.37
C ARG A 4 16.50 -2.60 -10.76
N ARG A 5 15.34 -2.21 -11.29
CA ARG A 5 14.05 -2.84 -10.99
C ARG A 5 14.01 -4.18 -11.72
N GLY A 6 14.15 -5.28 -10.99
CA GLY A 6 13.91 -6.62 -11.52
C GLY A 6 12.43 -6.84 -11.81
N PRO A 7 12.06 -7.80 -12.68
CA PRO A 7 10.67 -8.17 -12.93
C PRO A 7 9.94 -8.62 -11.66
N GLU A 8 10.68 -9.06 -10.64
CA GLU A 8 10.17 -9.40 -9.31
C GLU A 8 9.42 -8.26 -8.60
N ASN A 9 9.78 -6.98 -8.82
CA ASN A 9 9.03 -5.84 -8.26
C ASN A 9 7.61 -5.72 -8.83
N VAL A 10 7.42 -6.14 -10.09
CA VAL A 10 6.11 -6.10 -10.76
C VAL A 10 5.19 -7.15 -10.16
N TRP A 11 5.70 -8.37 -9.95
CA TRP A 11 4.93 -9.45 -9.37
C TRP A 11 4.53 -9.18 -7.92
N GLY A 12 5.44 -8.69 -7.07
CA GLY A 12 5.13 -8.45 -5.66
C GLY A 12 3.97 -7.47 -5.47
N SER A 13 4.00 -6.30 -6.13
CA SER A 13 3.02 -5.23 -5.87
C SER A 13 1.79 -5.25 -6.77
N ALA A 14 1.86 -5.84 -7.97
CA ALA A 14 0.74 -5.83 -8.91
C ALA A 14 -0.06 -7.14 -8.91
N ALA A 15 0.46 -8.24 -8.34
CA ALA A 15 -0.21 -9.54 -8.36
C ALA A 15 -1.61 -9.50 -7.73
N THR A 16 -1.77 -8.87 -6.57
CA THR A 16 -3.09 -8.77 -5.91
C THR A 16 -4.12 -8.12 -6.83
N GLY A 17 -3.81 -6.93 -7.36
CA GLY A 17 -4.70 -6.23 -8.28
C GLY A 17 -4.94 -7.01 -9.57
N ALA A 18 -3.92 -7.64 -10.14
CA ALA A 18 -4.06 -8.47 -11.35
C ALA A 18 -4.98 -9.68 -11.12
N LEU A 19 -4.81 -10.40 -10.00
CA LEU A 19 -5.66 -11.55 -9.67
C LEU A 19 -7.13 -11.14 -9.47
N LEU A 20 -7.37 -10.02 -8.78
CA LEU A 20 -8.72 -9.49 -8.60
C LEU A 20 -9.36 -9.05 -9.92
N ALA A 21 -8.57 -8.42 -10.80
CA ALA A 21 -9.03 -8.02 -12.14
C ALA A 21 -9.34 -9.24 -13.03
N LEU A 22 -8.54 -10.31 -12.95
CA LEU A 22 -8.79 -11.56 -13.68
C LEU A 22 -10.01 -12.33 -13.14
N ALA A 23 -10.32 -12.19 -11.85
CA ALA A 23 -11.53 -12.77 -11.25
C ALA A 23 -12.82 -12.00 -11.62
N TYR A 24 -12.71 -10.70 -11.91
CA TYR A 24 -13.86 -9.82 -12.20
C TYR A 24 -14.83 -10.30 -13.30
N PRO A 25 -14.37 -10.80 -14.47
CA PRO A 25 -15.26 -11.28 -15.52
C PRO A 25 -15.85 -12.68 -15.27
N MET A 26 -15.44 -13.38 -14.21
CA MET A 26 -15.91 -14.75 -13.95
C MET A 26 -17.42 -14.78 -13.62
N PRO A 27 -18.19 -15.77 -14.12
CA PRO A 27 -19.59 -15.92 -13.77
C PRO A 27 -19.78 -16.06 -12.24
N GLY A 28 -20.72 -15.30 -11.67
CA GLY A 28 -21.02 -15.32 -10.23
C GLY A 28 -20.04 -14.55 -9.34
N ALA A 29 -19.02 -13.89 -9.91
CA ALA A 29 -18.04 -13.14 -9.13
C ALA A 29 -18.68 -11.94 -8.39
N PRO A 30 -18.30 -11.66 -7.13
CA PRO A 30 -18.79 -10.52 -6.38
C PRO A 30 -18.11 -9.23 -6.87
N LYS A 31 -18.58 -8.70 -8.01
CA LYS A 31 -17.95 -7.59 -8.75
C LYS A 31 -17.63 -6.36 -7.89
N ALA A 32 -18.56 -5.96 -7.01
CA ALA A 32 -18.36 -4.82 -6.13
C ALA A 32 -17.19 -5.04 -5.15
N LEU A 33 -17.12 -6.22 -4.53
CA LEU A 33 -16.03 -6.58 -3.63
C LEU A 33 -14.69 -6.66 -4.39
N LEU A 34 -14.68 -7.25 -5.59
CA LEU A 34 -13.46 -7.34 -6.40
C LEU A 34 -12.93 -5.97 -6.81
N LEU A 35 -13.81 -5.04 -7.20
CA LEU A 35 -13.43 -3.66 -7.51
C LEU A 35 -12.89 -2.93 -6.28
N LEU A 36 -13.54 -3.09 -5.14
CA LEU A 36 -13.13 -2.50 -3.87
C LEU A 36 -11.74 -2.98 -3.45
N GLY A 37 -11.49 -4.29 -3.51
CA GLY A 37 -10.18 -4.87 -3.24
C GLY A 37 -9.12 -4.41 -4.25
N PHE A 38 -9.48 -4.36 -5.54
CA PHE A 38 -8.59 -3.88 -6.61
C PHE A 38 -8.15 -2.44 -6.33
N VAL A 39 -9.10 -1.53 -6.08
CA VAL A 39 -8.80 -0.12 -5.85
C VAL A 39 -7.99 0.07 -4.58
N ALA A 40 -8.32 -0.64 -3.49
CA ALA A 40 -7.56 -0.57 -2.25
C ALA A 40 -6.11 -1.04 -2.42
N SER A 41 -5.88 -2.12 -3.17
CA SER A 41 -4.53 -2.65 -3.42
C SER A 41 -3.63 -1.63 -4.13
N PHE A 42 -4.13 -0.97 -5.19
CA PHE A 42 -3.38 0.04 -5.92
C PHE A 42 -3.27 1.36 -5.16
N ALA A 43 -4.30 1.76 -4.40
CA ALA A 43 -4.24 2.94 -3.53
C ALA A 43 -3.16 2.79 -2.46
N ALA A 44 -3.06 1.60 -1.83
CA ALA A 44 -1.99 1.31 -0.87
C ALA A 44 -0.62 1.37 -1.56
N LYS A 45 -0.49 0.79 -2.77
CA LYS A 45 0.79 0.82 -3.47
C LYS A 45 1.24 2.22 -3.90
N LEU A 46 0.30 3.05 -4.37
CA LEU A 46 0.60 4.44 -4.69
C LEU A 46 0.96 5.22 -3.42
N GLY A 47 0.21 5.03 -2.33
CA GLY A 47 0.51 5.62 -1.02
C GLY A 47 1.90 5.25 -0.51
N ASP A 48 2.29 3.98 -0.55
CA ASP A 48 3.63 3.51 -0.18
C ASP A 48 4.72 4.17 -1.04
N THR A 49 4.51 4.23 -2.35
CA THR A 49 5.48 4.84 -3.27
C THR A 49 5.64 6.34 -3.01
N MET A 50 4.53 7.07 -2.86
CA MET A 50 4.58 8.50 -2.56
C MET A 50 5.18 8.76 -1.19
N GLY A 51 4.78 7.98 -0.18
CA GLY A 51 5.29 8.13 1.19
C GLY A 51 6.80 7.87 1.28
N SER A 52 7.29 6.83 0.63
CA SER A 52 8.72 6.51 0.64
C SER A 52 9.54 7.53 -0.17
N GLU A 53 9.12 7.93 -1.38
CA GLU A 53 9.85 8.92 -2.17
C GLU A 53 9.85 10.31 -1.52
N ILE A 54 8.69 10.76 -1.02
CA ILE A 54 8.58 12.06 -0.35
C ILE A 54 9.31 12.02 1.00
N GLY A 55 9.15 10.94 1.77
CA GLY A 55 9.85 10.76 3.04
C GLY A 55 11.37 10.74 2.88
N LYS A 56 11.90 10.09 1.84
CA LYS A 56 13.35 10.10 1.54
C LYS A 56 13.85 11.47 1.11
N ARG A 57 13.07 12.23 0.34
CA ARG A 57 13.52 13.50 -0.27
C ARG A 57 13.32 14.71 0.65
N TRP A 58 12.26 14.72 1.45
CA TRP A 58 11.84 15.85 2.28
C TRP A 58 11.65 15.52 3.76
N GLY A 59 11.81 14.26 4.18
CA GLY A 59 11.66 13.86 5.58
C GLY A 59 12.72 14.49 6.47
N ARG A 60 12.35 15.50 7.25
CA ARG A 60 13.27 16.21 8.15
C ARG A 60 13.58 15.39 9.41
N HIS A 61 12.56 14.70 9.93
CA HIS A 61 12.63 13.87 11.12
C HIS A 61 12.12 12.47 10.79
N THR A 62 13.04 11.59 10.42
CA THR A 62 12.72 10.19 10.15
C THR A 62 12.97 9.35 11.41
N VAL A 63 11.98 8.57 11.81
CA VAL A 63 12.03 7.72 13.01
C VAL A 63 11.63 6.28 12.65
N GLY A 64 12.11 5.31 13.41
CA GLY A 64 11.62 3.94 13.29
C GLY A 64 10.18 3.84 13.82
N ILE A 65 9.28 3.18 13.10
CA ILE A 65 7.86 3.09 13.46
C ILE A 65 7.62 2.42 14.82
N THR A 66 8.46 1.46 15.23
CA THR A 66 8.34 0.77 16.54
C THR A 66 9.16 1.42 17.64
N SER A 67 10.41 1.81 17.35
CA SER A 67 11.32 2.38 18.36
C SER A 67 11.05 3.85 18.66
N LEU A 68 10.41 4.58 17.74
CA LEU A 68 10.25 6.05 17.75
C LEU A 68 11.58 6.80 17.90
N ARG A 69 12.70 6.15 17.60
CA ARG A 69 14.04 6.75 17.62
C ARG A 69 14.43 7.23 16.23
N PRO A 70 15.26 8.28 16.12
CA PRO A 70 15.79 8.73 14.84
C PRO A 70 16.53 7.60 14.12
N VAL A 71 16.20 7.38 12.84
CA VAL A 71 16.87 6.40 11.97
C VAL A 71 17.21 7.04 10.63
N PRO A 72 18.24 6.55 9.91
CA PRO A 72 18.55 7.04 8.57
C PRO A 72 17.35 6.88 7.61
N PRO A 73 17.06 7.88 6.74
CA PRO A 73 16.03 7.74 5.71
C PRO A 73 16.25 6.52 4.83
N GLY A 74 15.19 5.74 4.60
CA GLY A 74 15.24 4.50 3.82
C GLY A 74 15.68 3.25 4.58
N THR A 75 15.80 3.34 5.92
CA THR A 75 15.83 2.17 6.82
C THR A 75 14.47 1.46 6.76
N ASP A 76 14.46 0.13 6.87
CA ASP A 76 13.21 -0.63 6.84
C ASP A 76 12.34 -0.28 8.07
N GLY A 77 11.06 0.01 7.81
CA GLY A 77 10.14 0.53 8.83
C GLY A 77 10.38 1.97 9.29
N ALA A 78 11.19 2.74 8.55
CA ALA A 78 11.35 4.17 8.80
C ALA A 78 10.14 4.97 8.32
N VAL A 79 9.63 5.85 9.18
CA VAL A 79 8.53 6.76 8.87
C VAL A 79 8.92 8.21 9.18
N SER A 80 8.38 9.14 8.38
CA SER A 80 8.47 10.58 8.63
C SER A 80 7.09 11.21 8.52
N LEU A 81 6.90 12.40 9.08
CA LEU A 81 5.62 13.09 8.98
C LEU A 81 5.26 13.40 7.53
N GLU A 82 6.23 13.92 6.77
CA GLU A 82 6.08 14.26 5.36
C GLU A 82 5.75 13.01 4.52
N GLY A 83 6.44 11.89 4.78
CA GLY A 83 6.17 10.61 4.13
C GLY A 83 4.80 10.03 4.49
N THR A 84 4.39 10.15 5.75
CA THR A 84 3.09 9.64 6.21
C THR A 84 1.92 10.41 5.58
N LEU A 85 2.03 11.74 5.52
CA LEU A 85 1.04 12.60 4.87
C LEU A 85 1.02 12.39 3.35
N ALA A 86 2.19 12.22 2.73
CA ALA A 86 2.29 11.86 1.32
C ALA A 86 1.64 10.51 1.00
N SER A 87 1.77 9.54 1.91
CA SER A 87 1.15 8.22 1.76
C SER A 87 -0.37 8.32 1.78
N LEU A 88 -0.93 9.07 2.73
CA LEU A 88 -2.36 9.36 2.77
C LEU A 88 -2.82 10.10 1.50
N GLY A 89 -2.06 11.10 1.06
CA GLY A 89 -2.33 11.84 -0.18
C GLY A 89 -2.36 10.93 -1.41
N GLY A 90 -1.44 9.96 -1.51
CA GLY A 90 -1.43 8.97 -2.59
C GLY A 90 -2.63 8.03 -2.56
N ALA A 91 -3.02 7.56 -1.36
CA ALA A 91 -4.21 6.73 -1.19
C ALA A 91 -5.51 7.47 -1.56
N VAL A 92 -5.62 8.75 -1.17
CA VAL A 92 -6.74 9.63 -1.54
C VAL A 92 -6.75 9.92 -3.04
N LEU A 93 -5.59 10.22 -3.63
CA LEU A 93 -5.47 10.49 -5.06
C LEU A 93 -5.94 9.31 -5.91
N PHE A 94 -5.47 8.10 -5.61
CA PHE A 94 -5.88 6.91 -6.35
C PHE A 94 -7.38 6.63 -6.16
N GLY A 95 -7.88 6.72 -4.92
CA GLY A 95 -9.30 6.52 -4.62
C GLY A 95 -10.19 7.54 -5.35
N ALA A 96 -9.77 8.80 -5.44
CA ALA A 96 -10.49 9.85 -6.14
C ALA A 96 -10.55 9.59 -7.66
N ILE A 97 -9.43 9.15 -8.26
CA ILE A 97 -9.39 8.72 -9.66
C ILE A 97 -10.34 7.54 -9.88
N ALA A 98 -10.29 6.52 -9.01
CA ALA A 98 -11.17 5.36 -9.10
C ALA A 98 -12.66 5.73 -8.97
N THR A 99 -12.98 6.68 -8.10
CA THR A 99 -14.34 7.23 -7.96
C THR A 99 -14.77 7.97 -9.22
N ALA A 100 -13.91 8.82 -9.79
CA ALA A 100 -14.19 9.55 -11.03
C ALA A 100 -14.39 8.62 -12.24
N LEU A 101 -13.71 7.47 -12.25
CA LEU A 101 -13.90 6.41 -13.25
C LEU A 101 -15.11 5.50 -12.98
N GLY A 102 -15.84 5.73 -11.89
CA GLY A 102 -17.01 4.93 -11.51
C GLY A 102 -16.70 3.52 -11.00
N LEU A 103 -15.47 3.26 -10.56
CA LEU A 103 -15.07 1.94 -10.02
C LEU A 103 -15.58 1.71 -8.60
N ILE A 104 -15.69 2.78 -7.80
CA ILE A 104 -16.26 2.79 -6.45
C ILE A 104 -17.14 4.03 -6.26
N PRO A 105 -18.17 3.98 -5.40
CA PRO A 105 -18.96 5.17 -5.04
C PRO A 105 -18.18 6.15 -4.17
N LEU A 106 -18.49 7.44 -4.27
CA LEU A 106 -17.85 8.50 -3.46
C LEU A 106 -17.95 8.25 -1.95
N ALA A 107 -19.03 7.60 -1.49
CA ALA A 107 -19.22 7.25 -0.09
C ALA A 107 -18.13 6.31 0.46
N GLN A 108 -17.48 5.51 -0.40
CA GLN A 108 -16.40 4.59 -0.02
C GLN A 108 -15.02 5.23 -0.08
N LEU A 109 -14.86 6.42 -0.67
CA LEU A 109 -13.56 7.06 -0.86
C LEU A 109 -12.78 7.20 0.46
N ALA A 110 -13.40 7.81 1.48
CA ALA A 110 -12.73 8.05 2.75
C ALA A 110 -12.32 6.74 3.44
N GLY A 111 -13.25 5.77 3.53
CA GLY A 111 -12.97 4.47 4.14
C GLY A 111 -11.86 3.72 3.41
N LEU A 112 -11.90 3.68 2.08
CA LEU A 112 -10.89 3.00 1.26
C LEU A 112 -9.52 3.66 1.41
N SER A 113 -9.45 4.99 1.38
CA SER A 113 -8.19 5.71 1.57
C SER A 113 -7.59 5.48 2.94
N LEU A 114 -8.41 5.40 4.00
CA LEU A 114 -7.94 5.08 5.35
C LEU A 114 -7.45 3.63 5.47
N VAL A 115 -8.14 2.66 4.86
CA VAL A 115 -7.70 1.25 4.84
C VAL A 115 -6.39 1.12 4.07
N ALA A 116 -6.30 1.72 2.89
CA ALA A 116 -5.10 1.69 2.06
C ALA A 116 -3.90 2.36 2.76
N TRP A 117 -4.11 3.53 3.36
CA TRP A 117 -3.07 4.20 4.16
C TRP A 117 -2.69 3.40 5.42
N GLY A 118 -3.65 2.79 6.10
CA GLY A 118 -3.36 1.89 7.22
C GLY A 118 -2.48 0.71 6.80
N ALA A 119 -2.70 0.16 5.61
CA ALA A 119 -1.88 -0.92 5.07
C ALA A 119 -0.41 -0.51 4.87
N THR A 120 -0.13 0.75 4.48
CA THR A 120 1.25 1.24 4.34
C THR A 120 1.96 1.40 5.69
N LEU A 121 1.21 1.72 6.76
CA LEU A 121 1.77 1.72 8.12
C LEU A 121 2.04 0.29 8.61
N LEU A 122 1.16 -0.66 8.30
CA LEU A 122 1.36 -2.07 8.61
C LEU A 122 2.56 -2.66 7.86
N GLU A 123 2.76 -2.27 6.60
CA GLU A 123 3.96 -2.57 5.80
C GLU A 123 5.22 -2.13 6.55
N SER A 124 5.24 -0.88 7.03
CA SER A 124 6.39 -0.36 7.78
C SER A 124 6.62 -1.08 9.11
N LEU A 125 5.55 -1.50 9.81
CA LEU A 125 5.66 -2.34 11.02
C LEU A 125 6.27 -3.71 10.69
N VAL A 126 5.83 -4.35 9.60
CA VAL A 126 6.37 -5.63 9.13
C VAL A 126 7.83 -5.47 8.73
N GLY A 127 8.19 -4.39 8.04
CA GLY A 127 9.56 -4.04 7.71
C GLY A 127 10.45 -3.89 8.96
N ALA A 128 9.97 -3.19 9.98
CA ALA A 128 10.74 -3.00 11.22
C ALA A 128 10.94 -4.28 12.04
N GLU A 129 9.91 -5.11 12.19
CA GLU A 129 9.92 -6.22 13.15
C GLU A 129 10.24 -7.57 12.53
N LEU A 130 9.77 -7.83 11.31
CA LEU A 130 9.80 -9.16 10.68
C LEU A 130 10.96 -9.32 9.69
N GLN A 131 11.27 -8.30 8.87
CA GLN A 131 12.37 -8.41 7.89
C GLN A 131 13.74 -8.71 8.54
N PRO A 132 14.11 -8.14 9.71
CA PRO A 132 15.38 -8.49 10.37
C PRO A 132 15.42 -9.93 10.89
N ARG A 133 14.25 -10.55 11.13
CA ARG A 133 14.11 -11.90 11.69
C ARG A 133 13.92 -12.96 10.61
N LEU A 134 13.45 -12.57 9.44
CA LEU A 134 13.09 -13.45 8.33
C LEU A 134 13.89 -13.06 7.08
N PRO A 135 15.07 -13.64 6.85
CA PRO A 135 15.95 -13.27 5.73
C PRO A 135 15.34 -13.47 4.34
N TRP A 136 14.30 -14.31 4.23
CA TRP A 136 13.56 -14.56 3.00
C TRP A 136 12.48 -13.50 2.71
N LEU A 137 12.12 -12.67 3.70
CA LEU A 137 11.07 -11.68 3.59
C LEU A 137 11.60 -10.44 2.85
N SER A 138 11.63 -10.52 1.52
CA SER A 138 12.11 -9.43 0.68
C SER A 138 11.15 -8.22 0.69
N ASN A 139 11.63 -7.08 0.19
CA ASN A 139 10.79 -5.89 0.02
C ASN A 139 9.58 -6.15 -0.89
N GLU A 140 9.75 -6.99 -1.90
CA GLU A 140 8.69 -7.37 -2.85
C GLU A 140 7.63 -8.21 -2.16
N ALA A 141 8.03 -9.13 -1.26
CA ALA A 141 7.11 -9.93 -0.46
C ALA A 141 6.30 -9.07 0.51
N VAL A 142 6.95 -8.12 1.21
CA VAL A 142 6.27 -7.19 2.12
C VAL A 142 5.30 -6.27 1.37
N ASN A 143 5.69 -5.78 0.18
CA ASN A 143 4.80 -5.04 -0.71
C ASN A 143 3.60 -5.87 -1.18
N GLY A 144 3.81 -7.14 -1.51
CA GLY A 144 2.71 -8.04 -1.85
C GLY A 144 1.74 -8.25 -0.69
N LEU A 145 2.28 -8.47 0.51
CA LEU A 145 1.49 -8.57 1.72
C LEU A 145 0.68 -7.29 1.99
N MET A 146 1.28 -6.11 1.84
CA MET A 146 0.60 -4.83 1.98
C MET A 146 -0.60 -4.70 1.03
N THR A 147 -0.39 -4.96 -0.26
CA THR A 147 -1.47 -4.83 -1.26
C THR A 147 -2.59 -5.86 -1.02
N LEU A 148 -2.24 -7.08 -0.61
CA LEU A 148 -3.19 -8.12 -0.21
C LEU A 148 -3.99 -7.72 1.02
N MET A 149 -3.32 -7.20 2.06
CA MET A 149 -3.97 -6.73 3.28
C MET A 149 -4.92 -5.57 3.00
N ALA A 150 -4.49 -4.59 2.19
CA ALA A 150 -5.35 -3.48 1.78
C ALA A 150 -6.62 -3.99 1.06
N ALA A 151 -6.46 -4.92 0.12
CA ALA A 151 -7.59 -5.51 -0.60
C ALA A 151 -8.55 -6.26 0.34
N ALA A 152 -8.02 -7.17 1.15
CA ALA A 152 -8.81 -8.00 2.05
C ALA A 152 -9.55 -7.16 3.11
N LEU A 153 -8.86 -6.20 3.74
CA LEU A 153 -9.48 -5.31 4.73
C LEU A 153 -10.56 -4.44 4.10
N ALA A 154 -10.34 -3.91 2.90
CA ALA A 154 -11.35 -3.11 2.23
C ALA A 154 -12.59 -3.96 1.91
N MET A 155 -12.40 -5.16 1.36
CA MET A 155 -13.50 -6.09 1.05
C MET A 155 -14.31 -6.51 2.28
N VAL A 156 -13.67 -6.65 3.44
CA VAL A 156 -14.35 -7.05 4.69
C VAL A 156 -15.04 -5.86 5.37
N LEU A 157 -14.42 -4.68 5.37
CA LEU A 157 -14.88 -3.53 6.17
C LEU A 157 -15.82 -2.60 5.40
N LEU A 158 -15.74 -2.56 4.07
CA LEU A 158 -16.46 -1.61 3.22
C LEU A 158 -17.33 -2.31 2.15
N GLY A 159 -17.33 -3.64 2.15
CA GLY A 159 -18.02 -4.51 1.21
C GLY A 159 -19.50 -4.75 1.51
#